data_AF-A0A101JRM6-F1
#
_entry.id   AF-A0A101JRM6-F1
#
_cell.length_a   1.000
_cell.length_b   1.000
_cell.length_c   1.000
_cell.angle_alpha   90.00
_cell.angle_beta   90.00
_cell.angle_gamma   90.00
#
_symmetry.space_group_name_H-M   'P 1'
#
loop_
_entity.id
_entity.type
_entity.pdbx_description
1 polymer ?
#
loop_
_entity_poly.entity_id
_entity_poly.type
_entity_poly.pdbx_seq_one_letter_code
_entity_poly.pdbx_strand_id
1 'polypeptide(L)'
;MQFQISLCQDYGFELAGKYRDRDDVYLKKMSAPDSVPADISPLTYAVAYYPHYLDKVEVGKFIIPIQPQYHNDLFADTSDLASSLFSQDASLYNPQSNTIKKAYICHANTTQIKTGDLLFFYRTHDRKSVECMGVVEQTYRGQDIERVSPLVSKRTVYSRNEIGKWLQKETLVILFRFIRDFSPVDQGTLVGAGIRGAIQSIRKISHEQYLHCFVRNHS
;
A
#
# COMPACT_ATOMS: atom_id res chain seq x y z
N MET A 1 -7.35 -7.62 26.17
CA MET A 1 -7.10 -6.17 26.40
C MET A 1 -5.85 -5.67 25.67
N GLN A 2 -4.67 -6.29 25.82
CA GLN A 2 -3.44 -5.89 25.09
C GLN A 2 -3.57 -5.85 23.56
N PHE A 3 -4.34 -6.77 22.97
CA PHE A 3 -4.53 -6.83 21.51
C PHE A 3 -5.26 -5.62 20.91
N GLN A 4 -6.24 -5.04 21.63
CA GLN A 4 -6.99 -3.87 21.15
C GLN A 4 -6.17 -2.59 21.24
N ILE A 5 -5.34 -2.44 22.28
CA ILE A 5 -4.43 -1.31 22.43
C ILE A 5 -3.39 -1.30 21.31
N SER A 6 -2.76 -2.45 21.05
CA SER A 6 -1.80 -2.59 19.94
C SER A 6 -2.44 -2.28 18.59
N LEU A 7 -3.72 -2.64 18.39
CA LEU A 7 -4.45 -2.31 17.17
C LEU A 7 -4.62 -0.79 17.02
N CYS A 8 -5.06 -0.08 18.06
CA CYS A 8 -5.22 1.38 18.02
C CYS A 8 -3.89 2.07 17.68
N GLN A 9 -2.80 1.67 18.34
CA GLN A 9 -1.47 2.22 18.09
C GLN A 9 -0.96 1.92 16.67
N ASP A 10 -1.23 0.73 16.13
CA ASP A 10 -0.93 0.33 14.75
C ASP A 10 -1.61 1.22 13.69
N TYR A 11 -2.71 1.89 14.06
CA TYR A 11 -3.44 2.85 13.24
C TYR A 11 -3.14 4.32 13.62
N GLY A 12 -2.13 4.56 14.46
CA GLY A 12 -1.68 5.92 14.82
C GLY A 12 -2.54 6.61 15.87
N PHE A 13 -3.31 5.85 16.67
CA PHE A 13 -3.96 6.40 17.85
C PHE A 13 -2.98 6.45 19.02
N GLU A 14 -3.00 7.54 19.75
CA GLU A 14 -2.14 7.79 20.92
C GLU A 14 -2.99 7.87 22.19
N LEU A 15 -2.42 7.45 23.32
CA LEU A 15 -3.11 7.52 24.62
C LEU A 15 -3.25 8.99 25.03
N ALA A 16 -4.50 9.45 25.15
CA ALA A 16 -4.83 10.81 25.59
C ALA A 16 -5.06 10.92 27.10
N GLY A 17 -5.35 9.80 27.77
CA GLY A 17 -5.57 9.76 29.22
C GLY A 17 -6.53 8.65 29.63
N LYS A 18 -7.19 8.82 30.77
CA LYS A 18 -8.20 7.90 31.28
C LYS A 18 -9.53 8.60 31.53
N TYR A 19 -10.62 7.96 31.13
CA TYR A 19 -11.97 8.37 31.52
C TYR A 19 -12.32 7.75 32.87
N ARG A 20 -12.66 8.61 33.85
CA ARG A 20 -13.02 8.23 35.23
C ARG A 20 -11.99 7.29 35.89
N ASP A 21 -10.70 7.48 35.58
CA ASP A 21 -9.57 6.67 36.04
C ASP A 21 -9.65 5.16 35.76
N ARG A 22 -10.59 4.73 34.88
CA ARG A 22 -10.81 3.32 34.54
C ARG A 22 -10.46 3.01 33.09
N ASP A 23 -11.02 3.76 32.16
CA ASP A 23 -10.97 3.41 30.74
C ASP A 23 -9.91 4.25 30.02
N ASP A 24 -8.97 3.60 29.36
CA ASP A 24 -7.98 4.30 28.54
C ASP A 24 -8.66 4.96 27.33
N VAL A 25 -8.38 6.25 27.12
CA VAL A 25 -8.89 7.04 26.01
C VAL A 25 -7.78 7.24 25.00
N TYR A 26 -8.01 6.83 23.77
CA TYR A 26 -7.06 6.99 22.66
C TYR A 26 -7.61 7.99 21.64
N LEU A 27 -6.79 8.93 21.22
CA LEU A 27 -7.14 9.94 20.22
C LEU A 27 -6.21 9.86 19.01
N LYS A 28 -6.74 10.23 17.85
CA LYS A 28 -5.99 10.40 16.63
C LYS A 28 -6.27 11.77 16.03
N LYS A 29 -5.21 12.53 15.76
CA LYS A 29 -5.33 13.78 15.02
C LYS A 29 -5.55 13.46 13.54
N MET A 30 -6.67 13.90 12.99
CA MET A 30 -7.04 13.63 11.58
C MET A 30 -6.50 14.66 10.59
N SER A 31 -5.73 15.64 11.07
CA SER A 31 -5.14 16.70 10.26
C SER A 31 -3.63 16.55 10.21
N ALA A 32 -3.04 16.70 9.02
CA ALA A 32 -1.61 16.89 8.88
C ALA A 32 -1.13 18.08 9.75
N PRO A 33 0.08 18.02 10.32
CA PRO A 33 0.64 19.15 11.04
C PRO A 33 0.99 20.28 10.07
N ASP A 34 0.83 21.54 10.49
CA ASP A 34 1.18 22.72 9.68
C ASP A 34 2.66 22.73 9.27
N SER A 35 3.51 22.15 10.13
CA SER A 35 4.92 21.90 9.85
C SER A 35 5.25 20.44 10.10
N VAL A 36 5.82 19.76 9.10
CA VAL A 36 6.32 18.39 9.25
C VAL A 36 7.50 18.38 10.23
N PRO A 37 7.47 17.56 11.29
CA PRO A 37 8.62 17.43 12.20
C PRO A 37 9.90 17.05 11.44
N ALA A 38 11.04 17.64 11.80
CA ALA A 38 12.29 17.50 11.03
C ALA A 38 12.75 16.04 10.89
N ASP A 39 12.64 15.25 11.96
CA ASP A 39 13.21 13.89 12.06
C ASP A 39 12.18 12.76 11.95
N ILE A 40 10.94 13.07 11.55
CA ILE A 40 9.93 12.02 11.41
C ILE A 40 10.19 11.16 10.17
N SER A 41 10.25 9.84 10.36
CA SER A 41 10.39 8.92 9.22
C SER A 41 9.12 8.93 8.35
N PRO A 42 9.23 8.67 7.03
CA PRO A 42 8.06 8.63 6.14
C PRO A 42 6.99 7.63 6.61
N LEU A 43 7.38 6.45 7.11
CA LEU A 43 6.43 5.48 7.65
C LEU A 43 5.76 6.00 8.92
N THR A 44 6.52 6.54 9.87
CA THR A 44 5.98 7.10 11.11
C THR A 44 4.96 8.20 10.80
N TYR A 45 5.28 9.09 9.87
CA TYR A 45 4.37 10.13 9.39
C TYR A 45 3.09 9.55 8.79
N ALA A 46 3.21 8.56 7.89
CA ALA A 46 2.07 7.93 7.23
C ALA A 46 1.13 7.19 8.21
N VAL A 47 1.67 6.68 9.33
CA VAL A 47 0.87 6.06 10.39
C VAL A 47 0.15 7.13 11.21
N ALA A 48 0.89 8.12 11.72
CA ALA A 48 0.39 9.16 12.61
C ALA A 48 -0.68 10.04 11.91
N TYR A 49 -0.42 10.42 10.67
CA TYR A 49 -1.23 11.40 9.93
C TYR A 49 -1.96 10.80 8.73
N TYR A 50 -2.25 9.51 8.74
CA TYR A 50 -3.05 8.87 7.69
C TYR A 50 -4.33 9.69 7.36
N PRO A 51 -4.68 9.92 6.08
CA PRO A 51 -4.08 9.35 4.86
C PRO A 51 -2.92 10.18 4.26
N HIS A 52 -2.31 11.10 5.00
CA HIS A 52 -1.20 11.89 4.50
C HIS A 52 0.11 11.08 4.46
N TYR A 53 1.01 11.44 3.54
CA TYR A 53 2.31 10.79 3.35
C TYR A 53 3.39 11.82 3.01
N LEU A 54 4.66 11.42 3.17
CA LEU A 54 5.80 12.23 2.74
C LEU A 54 6.31 11.72 1.39
N ASP A 55 6.55 12.65 0.47
CA ASP A 55 6.91 12.36 -0.92
C ASP A 55 8.23 13.01 -1.36
N LYS A 56 9.01 13.52 -0.39
CA LYS A 56 10.32 14.16 -0.58
C LYS A 56 11.25 13.37 -1.52
N VAL A 57 12.23 14.05 -2.09
CA VAL A 57 13.13 13.51 -3.13
C VAL A 57 13.89 12.24 -2.69
N GLU A 58 14.21 12.14 -1.40
CA GLU A 58 14.90 11.00 -0.78
C GLU A 58 14.04 9.74 -0.64
N VAL A 59 12.71 9.88 -0.62
CA VAL A 59 11.78 8.76 -0.55
C VAL A 59 11.77 8.06 -1.90
N GLY A 60 12.01 6.75 -1.95
CA GLY A 60 11.95 5.98 -3.18
C GLY A 60 10.52 5.93 -3.74
N LYS A 61 10.39 5.92 -5.07
CA LYS A 61 9.10 5.76 -5.76
C LYS A 61 9.19 4.59 -6.73
N PHE A 62 8.27 3.64 -6.61
CA PHE A 62 8.29 2.40 -7.37
C PHE A 62 6.95 2.12 -8.04
N ILE A 63 6.98 1.88 -9.34
CA ILE A 63 5.85 1.32 -10.07
C ILE A 63 5.87 -0.20 -9.92
N ILE A 64 4.77 -0.76 -9.45
CA ILE A 64 4.56 -2.18 -9.17
C ILE A 64 3.60 -2.76 -10.21
N PRO A 65 4.07 -3.58 -11.16
CA PRO A 65 3.16 -4.23 -12.10
C PRO A 65 2.29 -5.26 -11.38
N ILE A 66 0.99 -5.25 -11.65
CA ILE A 66 0.04 -6.20 -11.07
C ILE A 66 -0.97 -6.64 -12.12
N GLN A 67 -1.22 -7.95 -12.19
CA GLN A 67 -2.19 -8.49 -13.14
C GLN A 67 -3.62 -8.14 -12.72
N PRO A 68 -4.55 -8.01 -13.69
CA PRO A 68 -5.94 -7.60 -13.44
C PRO A 68 -6.62 -8.31 -12.26
N GLN A 69 -6.54 -9.63 -12.20
CA GLN A 69 -7.17 -10.43 -11.15
C GLN A 69 -6.61 -10.11 -9.77
N TYR A 70 -5.29 -9.99 -9.65
CA TYR A 70 -4.65 -9.65 -8.37
C TYR A 70 -4.88 -8.19 -7.98
N HIS A 71 -5.08 -7.30 -8.95
CA HIS A 71 -5.45 -5.92 -8.68
C HIS A 71 -6.85 -5.84 -8.07
N ASN A 72 -7.82 -6.55 -8.64
CA ASN A 72 -9.18 -6.63 -8.10
C ASN A 72 -9.20 -7.18 -6.67
N ASP A 73 -8.43 -8.23 -6.42
CA ASP A 73 -8.28 -8.87 -5.11
C ASP A 73 -7.66 -7.94 -4.05
N LEU A 74 -6.65 -7.17 -4.46
CA LEU A 74 -5.88 -6.32 -3.56
C LEU A 74 -6.56 -4.98 -3.28
N PHE A 75 -7.31 -4.44 -4.24
CA PHE A 75 -7.93 -3.10 -4.22
C PHE A 75 -9.40 -3.14 -4.63
N ALA A 76 -10.28 -3.42 -3.66
CA ALA A 76 -11.72 -3.55 -3.90
C ALA A 76 -12.36 -2.30 -4.53
N ASP A 77 -12.02 -1.10 -4.06
CA ASP A 77 -12.64 0.15 -4.52
C ASP A 77 -12.37 0.43 -6.01
N THR A 78 -11.25 -0.06 -6.53
CA THR A 78 -10.86 0.07 -7.95
C THR A 78 -11.14 -1.19 -8.77
N SER A 79 -11.77 -2.20 -8.15
CA SER A 79 -12.05 -3.49 -8.80
C SER A 79 -13.14 -3.38 -9.86
N ASP A 80 -13.17 -4.34 -10.79
CA ASP A 80 -14.24 -4.40 -11.80
C ASP A 80 -15.63 -4.58 -11.15
N LEU A 81 -15.69 -5.24 -9.98
CA LEU A 81 -16.92 -5.41 -9.20
C LEU A 81 -17.46 -4.06 -8.69
N ALA A 82 -16.57 -3.17 -8.23
CA ALA A 82 -16.94 -1.83 -7.78
C ALA A 82 -17.54 -0.97 -8.91
N SER A 83 -17.14 -1.22 -10.16
CA SER A 83 -17.73 -0.58 -11.34
C SER A 83 -19.00 -1.26 -11.89
N SER A 84 -19.41 -2.39 -11.28
CA SER A 84 -20.52 -3.21 -11.79
C SER A 84 -21.87 -2.87 -11.14
N LEU A 85 -22.95 -3.45 -11.68
CA LEU A 85 -24.30 -3.38 -11.09
C LEU A 85 -24.38 -4.03 -9.70
N PHE A 86 -23.41 -4.85 -9.33
CA PHE A 86 -23.33 -5.52 -8.02
C PHE A 86 -22.45 -4.76 -7.02
N SER A 87 -22.08 -3.53 -7.31
CA SER A 87 -21.21 -2.71 -6.46
C SER A 87 -21.71 -2.56 -5.02
N GLN A 88 -23.03 -2.60 -4.81
CA GLN A 88 -23.68 -2.48 -3.49
C GLN A 88 -23.81 -3.81 -2.73
N ASP A 89 -23.47 -4.95 -3.35
CA ASP A 89 -23.55 -6.25 -2.67
C ASP A 89 -22.29 -6.51 -1.85
N ALA A 90 -22.35 -6.13 -0.58
CA ALA A 90 -21.27 -6.29 0.38
C ALA A 90 -20.81 -7.76 0.56
N SER A 91 -21.65 -8.75 0.21
CA SER A 91 -21.30 -10.18 0.34
C SER A 91 -20.27 -10.64 -0.68
N LEU A 92 -20.11 -9.90 -1.79
CA LEU A 92 -19.18 -10.22 -2.87
C LEU A 92 -17.76 -9.71 -2.62
N TYR A 93 -17.56 -8.89 -1.57
CA TYR A 93 -16.27 -8.34 -1.21
C TYR A 93 -15.61 -9.14 -0.10
N ASN A 94 -14.33 -9.47 -0.30
CA ASN A 94 -13.51 -10.06 0.76
C ASN A 94 -13.12 -8.97 1.77
N PRO A 95 -13.41 -9.07 3.07
CA PRO A 95 -13.08 -8.02 4.05
C PRO A 95 -11.60 -7.59 4.03
N GLN A 96 -10.70 -8.51 3.70
CA GLN A 96 -9.26 -8.29 3.59
C GLN A 96 -8.88 -7.37 2.42
N SER A 97 -9.72 -7.22 1.39
CA SER A 97 -9.48 -6.27 0.29
C SER A 97 -9.72 -4.81 0.70
N ASN A 98 -10.44 -4.58 1.80
CA ASN A 98 -10.71 -3.24 2.35
C ASN A 98 -9.74 -2.83 3.47
N THR A 99 -8.77 -3.69 3.81
CA THR A 99 -7.79 -3.34 4.86
C THR A 99 -6.79 -2.32 4.33
N ILE A 100 -6.49 -1.34 5.19
CA ILE A 100 -5.43 -0.34 4.96
C ILE A 100 -4.05 -1.03 4.89
N LYS A 101 -3.80 -2.03 5.75
CA LYS A 101 -2.54 -2.77 5.78
C LYS A 101 -2.63 -3.96 4.82
N LYS A 102 -1.82 -3.96 3.77
CA LYS A 102 -1.85 -4.91 2.66
C LYS A 102 -0.51 -5.62 2.47
N ALA A 103 -0.52 -6.74 1.74
CA ALA A 103 0.65 -7.51 1.37
C ALA A 103 0.66 -7.82 -0.13
N TYR A 104 1.75 -7.46 -0.81
CA TYR A 104 2.03 -7.81 -2.19
C TYR A 104 3.15 -8.86 -2.23
N ILE A 105 2.90 -9.98 -2.90
CA ILE A 105 3.80 -11.15 -2.96
C ILE A 105 4.23 -11.33 -4.41
N CYS A 106 5.54 -11.36 -4.66
CA CYS A 106 6.08 -11.47 -6.02
C CYS A 106 7.47 -12.12 -6.04
N HIS A 107 7.95 -12.46 -7.23
CA HIS A 107 9.31 -12.99 -7.44
C HIS A 107 10.28 -11.94 -8.00
N ALA A 108 10.01 -10.65 -7.75
CA ALA A 108 10.92 -9.60 -8.21
C ALA A 108 12.26 -9.70 -7.47
N ASN A 109 13.38 -9.50 -8.19
CA ASN A 109 14.75 -9.60 -7.64
C ASN A 109 15.28 -8.27 -7.07
N THR A 110 14.44 -7.23 -6.97
CA THR A 110 14.87 -5.94 -6.44
C THR A 110 15.17 -6.01 -4.93
N THR A 111 16.22 -5.31 -4.52
CA THR A 111 16.61 -5.09 -3.12
C THR A 111 16.56 -3.61 -2.74
N GLN A 112 16.07 -2.75 -3.65
CA GLN A 112 16.13 -1.29 -3.49
C GLN A 112 14.98 -0.70 -2.68
N ILE A 113 13.90 -1.45 -2.46
CA ILE A 113 12.71 -0.99 -1.75
C ILE A 113 13.01 -0.92 -0.25
N LYS A 114 12.74 0.23 0.36
CA LYS A 114 12.95 0.49 1.78
C LYS A 114 11.64 0.86 2.45
N THR A 115 11.61 0.69 3.77
CA THR A 115 10.51 1.19 4.60
C THR A 115 10.32 2.69 4.37
N GLY A 116 9.06 3.10 4.19
CA GLY A 116 8.68 4.48 3.90
C GLY A 116 8.62 4.85 2.42
N ASP A 117 9.12 4.00 1.51
CA ASP A 117 9.04 4.24 0.08
C ASP A 117 7.59 4.18 -0.44
N LEU A 118 7.34 4.86 -1.55
CA LEU A 118 6.04 4.91 -2.22
C LEU A 118 5.91 3.82 -3.29
N LEU A 119 4.77 3.15 -3.27
CA LEU A 119 4.36 2.13 -4.25
C LEU A 119 3.22 2.67 -5.10
N PHE A 120 3.30 2.46 -6.41
CA PHE A 120 2.32 2.85 -7.41
C PHE A 120 1.92 1.61 -8.22
N PHE A 121 0.71 1.11 -8.03
CA PHE A 121 0.30 -0.17 -8.61
C PHE A 121 -0.22 0.03 -10.04
N TYR A 122 0.53 -0.51 -11.01
CA TYR A 122 0.22 -0.44 -12.43
C TYR A 122 -0.50 -1.72 -12.88
N ARG A 123 -1.78 -1.60 -13.25
CA ARG A 123 -2.59 -2.73 -13.73
C ARG A 123 -2.17 -3.10 -15.16
N THR A 124 -1.64 -4.30 -15.33
CA THR A 124 -1.11 -4.77 -16.61
C THR A 124 -2.20 -5.36 -17.52
N HIS A 125 -1.86 -5.57 -18.80
CA HIS A 125 -2.70 -6.19 -19.84
C HIS A 125 -3.90 -5.38 -20.31
N ASP A 126 -4.83 -5.02 -19.42
CA ASP A 126 -6.09 -4.36 -19.76
C ASP A 126 -5.98 -2.83 -19.69
N ARG A 127 -6.22 -2.23 -18.52
CA ARG A 127 -6.31 -0.77 -18.30
C ARG A 127 -4.99 -0.05 -18.54
N LYS A 128 -3.86 -0.72 -18.25
CA LYS A 128 -2.50 -0.15 -18.45
C LYS A 128 -2.36 1.23 -17.80
N SER A 129 -2.81 1.31 -16.56
CA SER A 129 -2.87 2.52 -15.75
C SER A 129 -2.35 2.26 -14.33
N VAL A 130 -1.91 3.32 -13.66
CA VAL A 130 -1.71 3.34 -12.20
C VAL A 130 -2.93 3.96 -11.55
N GLU A 131 -3.50 3.27 -10.56
CA GLU A 131 -4.75 3.69 -9.91
C GLU A 131 -4.64 3.74 -8.38
N CYS A 132 -3.70 2.98 -7.81
CA CYS A 132 -3.56 2.80 -6.36
C CYS A 132 -2.15 3.13 -5.89
N MET A 133 -2.04 3.76 -4.71
CA MET A 133 -0.75 3.96 -4.05
C MET A 133 -0.72 3.54 -2.58
N GLY A 134 0.49 3.24 -2.12
CA GLY A 134 0.75 2.92 -0.72
C GLY A 134 2.16 3.26 -0.26
N VAL A 135 2.37 3.19 1.05
CA VAL A 135 3.67 3.40 1.72
C VAL A 135 4.18 2.05 2.23
N VAL A 136 5.43 1.72 1.95
CA VAL A 136 6.06 0.47 2.40
C VAL A 136 6.19 0.48 3.92
N GLU A 137 5.65 -0.54 4.59
CA GLU A 137 5.89 -0.77 6.02
C GLU A 137 7.15 -1.61 6.21
N GLN A 138 7.25 -2.72 5.47
CA GLN A 138 8.33 -3.69 5.63
C GLN A 138 8.44 -4.55 4.38
N THR A 139 9.66 -5.02 4.08
CA THR A 139 9.91 -6.06 3.08
C THR A 139 10.49 -7.30 3.74
N TYR A 140 10.13 -8.48 3.23
CA TYR A 140 10.74 -9.75 3.57
C TYR A 140 11.09 -10.51 2.30
N ARG A 141 12.28 -11.10 2.25
CA ARG A 141 12.70 -12.00 1.17
C ARG A 141 13.00 -13.37 1.75
N GLY A 142 12.39 -14.40 1.17
CA GLY A 142 12.61 -15.78 1.61
C GLY A 142 11.59 -16.76 1.05
N GLN A 143 11.58 -17.95 1.66
CA GLN A 143 10.74 -19.10 1.29
C GLN A 143 10.02 -19.70 2.51
N ASP A 144 10.25 -19.14 3.70
CA ASP A 144 9.78 -19.68 4.97
C ASP A 144 8.32 -19.27 5.22
N ILE A 145 7.40 -20.21 5.03
CA ILE A 145 5.97 -20.01 5.27
C ILE A 145 5.66 -19.71 6.74
N GLU A 146 6.42 -20.24 7.69
CA GLU A 146 6.22 -19.98 9.12
C GLU A 146 6.61 -18.54 9.47
N ARG A 147 7.55 -17.94 8.72
CA ARG A 147 7.87 -16.50 8.83
C ARG A 147 6.88 -15.62 8.09
N VAL A 148 6.44 -16.02 6.90
CA VAL A 148 5.57 -15.18 6.05
C VAL A 148 4.12 -15.18 6.49
N SER A 149 3.57 -16.35 6.87
CA SER A 149 2.15 -16.52 7.19
C SER A 149 1.68 -15.56 8.30
N PRO A 150 2.40 -15.38 9.42
CA PRO A 150 2.01 -14.41 10.45
C PRO A 150 1.97 -12.97 9.94
N LEU A 151 2.92 -12.59 9.07
CA LEU A 151 3.06 -11.24 8.53
C LEU A 151 1.89 -10.83 7.63
N VAL A 152 1.40 -11.78 6.82
CA VAL A 152 0.39 -11.51 5.78
C VAL A 152 -1.04 -11.88 6.19
N SER A 153 -1.23 -12.68 7.24
CA SER A 153 -2.52 -13.30 7.63
C SER A 153 -3.74 -12.35 7.68
N LYS A 154 -3.54 -11.07 7.99
CA LYS A 154 -4.60 -10.04 8.07
C LYS A 154 -4.52 -8.97 6.98
N ARG A 155 -3.64 -9.19 5.99
CA ARG A 155 -3.21 -8.19 5.00
C ARG A 155 -3.34 -8.69 3.57
N THR A 156 -3.83 -9.91 3.37
CA THR A 156 -4.01 -10.49 2.05
C THR A 156 -5.29 -11.32 2.00
N VAL A 157 -5.85 -11.43 0.81
CA VAL A 157 -6.95 -12.34 0.51
C VAL A 157 -6.47 -13.78 0.29
N TYR A 158 -5.16 -13.99 0.09
CA TYR A 158 -4.61 -15.31 -0.19
C TYR A 158 -4.62 -16.22 1.04
N SER A 159 -5.05 -17.46 0.83
CA SER A 159 -4.93 -18.54 1.81
C SER A 159 -3.46 -18.91 2.06
N ARG A 160 -3.19 -19.53 3.21
CA ARG A 160 -1.86 -20.06 3.54
C ARG A 160 -1.32 -21.04 2.48
N ASN A 161 -2.21 -21.84 1.88
CA ASN A 161 -1.84 -22.78 0.82
C ASN A 161 -1.39 -22.04 -0.45
N GLU A 162 -2.10 -20.98 -0.86
CA GLU A 162 -1.70 -20.15 -1.99
C GLU A 162 -0.37 -19.45 -1.73
N ILE A 163 -0.18 -18.89 -0.53
CA ILE A 163 1.10 -18.30 -0.12
C ILE A 163 2.22 -19.36 -0.19
N GLY A 164 1.96 -20.59 0.26
CA GLY A 164 2.89 -21.71 0.17
C GLY A 164 3.33 -22.02 -1.27
N LYS A 165 2.43 -21.89 -2.25
CA LYS A 165 2.79 -22.04 -3.68
C LYS A 165 3.75 -20.96 -4.15
N TRP A 166 3.54 -19.70 -3.72
CA TRP A 166 4.46 -18.61 -4.06
C TRP A 166 5.86 -18.85 -3.48
N LEU A 167 5.93 -19.35 -2.24
CA LEU A 167 7.16 -19.56 -1.48
C LEU A 167 7.98 -20.79 -1.89
N GLN A 168 7.57 -21.55 -2.92
CA GLN A 168 8.36 -22.66 -3.48
C GLN A 168 9.72 -22.21 -4.06
N LYS A 169 9.90 -20.91 -4.26
CA LYS A 169 11.17 -20.28 -4.62
C LYS A 169 11.30 -18.94 -3.92
N GLU A 170 12.49 -18.37 -3.96
CA GLU A 170 12.78 -17.09 -3.30
C GLU A 170 11.78 -16.01 -3.73
N THR A 171 11.07 -15.47 -2.74
CA THR A 171 9.93 -14.59 -2.93
C THR A 171 10.14 -13.29 -2.15
N LEU A 172 9.77 -12.17 -2.77
CA LEU A 172 9.68 -10.87 -2.15
C LEU A 172 8.25 -10.63 -1.67
N VAL A 173 8.11 -10.42 -0.37
CA VAL A 173 6.87 -10.00 0.29
C VAL A 173 7.03 -8.52 0.66
N ILE A 174 6.15 -7.68 0.15
CA ILE A 174 6.09 -6.25 0.45
C ILE A 174 4.83 -6.00 1.29
N LEU A 175 5.03 -5.69 2.57
CA LEU A 175 3.97 -5.21 3.44
C LEU A 175 3.87 -3.70 3.29
N PHE A 176 2.67 -3.20 3.03
CA PHE A 176 2.46 -1.78 2.78
C PHE A 176 1.14 -1.29 3.36
N ARG A 177 1.06 0.02 3.53
CA ARG A 177 -0.15 0.75 3.90
C ARG A 177 -0.75 1.36 2.64
N PHE A 178 -1.92 0.91 2.22
CA PHE A 178 -2.71 1.59 1.21
C PHE A 178 -3.03 3.00 1.70
N ILE A 179 -2.83 4.00 0.84
CA ILE A 179 -3.04 5.41 1.19
C ILE A 179 -4.30 5.93 0.52
N ARG A 180 -4.38 5.76 -0.81
CA ARG A 180 -5.49 6.23 -1.64
C ARG A 180 -5.44 5.58 -3.01
N ASP A 181 -6.58 5.58 -3.66
CA ASP A 181 -6.72 5.54 -5.11
C ASP A 181 -6.75 6.95 -5.71
N PHE A 182 -6.67 7.02 -7.04
CA PHE A 182 -6.77 8.27 -7.80
C PHE A 182 -7.19 7.99 -9.25
N SER A 183 -7.55 9.05 -9.97
CA SER A 183 -7.91 8.96 -11.39
C SER A 183 -6.78 8.28 -12.18
N PRO A 184 -7.10 7.33 -13.07
CA PRO A 184 -6.08 6.49 -13.71
C PRO A 184 -4.98 7.31 -14.40
N VAL A 185 -3.73 7.06 -14.00
CA VAL A 185 -2.55 7.58 -14.71
C VAL A 185 -2.18 6.57 -15.79
N ASP A 186 -2.60 6.85 -17.02
CA ASP A 186 -2.47 5.94 -18.15
C ASP A 186 -1.03 5.80 -18.68
N GLN A 187 -0.83 4.78 -19.51
CA GLN A 187 0.46 4.53 -20.16
C GLN A 187 0.98 5.73 -20.97
N GLY A 188 0.09 6.52 -21.59
CA GLY A 188 0.47 7.70 -22.36
C GLY A 188 1.14 8.77 -21.47
N THR A 189 0.54 9.04 -20.31
CA THR A 189 1.05 9.97 -19.30
C THR A 189 2.41 9.53 -18.77
N LEU A 190 2.57 8.23 -18.49
CA LEU A 190 3.85 7.66 -18.06
C LEU A 190 4.94 7.83 -19.13
N VAL A 191 4.61 7.56 -20.41
CA VAL A 191 5.53 7.73 -21.54
C VAL A 191 5.92 9.20 -21.73
N GLY A 192 4.96 10.12 -21.59
CA GLY A 192 5.19 11.57 -21.62
C GLY A 192 6.15 12.04 -20.53
N ALA A 193 6.10 11.43 -19.35
CA ALA A 193 7.06 11.66 -18.26
C ALA A 193 8.44 11.02 -18.48
N GLY A 194 8.65 10.31 -19.59
CA GLY A 194 9.88 9.57 -19.87
C GLY A 194 9.95 8.16 -19.25
N ILE A 195 8.86 7.65 -18.67
CA ILE A 195 8.77 6.26 -18.19
C ILE A 195 8.38 5.37 -19.38
N ARG A 196 9.36 5.01 -20.20
CA ARG A 196 9.15 4.29 -21.47
C ARG A 196 9.29 2.77 -21.35
N GLY A 197 8.78 2.05 -22.35
CA GLY A 197 8.88 0.58 -22.44
C GLY A 197 7.90 -0.17 -21.54
N ALA A 198 7.81 -1.49 -21.73
CA ALA A 198 6.86 -2.33 -21.00
C ALA A 198 7.19 -2.43 -19.49
N ILE A 199 6.19 -2.21 -18.64
CA ILE A 199 6.32 -2.32 -17.18
C ILE A 199 5.99 -3.77 -16.79
N GLN A 200 6.98 -4.65 -16.92
CA GLN A 200 6.87 -6.09 -16.60
C GLN A 200 7.54 -6.47 -15.27
N SER A 201 8.32 -5.56 -14.69
CA SER A 201 8.99 -5.72 -13.40
C SER A 201 8.87 -4.44 -12.58
N ILE A 202 9.12 -4.56 -11.27
CA ILE A 202 9.13 -3.40 -10.37
C ILE A 202 10.16 -2.38 -10.87
N ARG A 203 9.70 -1.14 -11.05
CA ARG A 203 10.50 -0.07 -11.65
C ARG A 203 10.60 1.11 -10.70
N LYS A 204 11.83 1.48 -10.33
CA LYS A 204 12.10 2.74 -9.64
C LYS A 204 11.94 3.91 -10.62
N ILE A 205 11.27 4.98 -10.20
CA ILE A 205 11.14 6.23 -10.96
C ILE A 205 11.81 7.38 -10.23
N SER A 206 12.20 8.43 -10.97
CA SER A 206 12.77 9.64 -10.37
C SER A 206 11.71 10.47 -9.65
N HIS A 207 12.13 11.39 -8.79
CA HIS A 207 11.21 12.34 -8.15
C HIS A 207 10.53 13.24 -9.19
N GLU A 208 11.24 13.67 -10.23
CA GLU A 208 10.67 14.49 -11.32
C GLU A 208 9.57 13.72 -12.09
N GLN A 209 9.83 12.44 -12.41
CA GLN A 209 8.84 11.57 -13.02
C GLN A 209 7.60 11.39 -12.14
N TYR A 210 7.81 11.23 -10.83
CA TYR A 210 6.71 11.18 -9.87
C TYR A 210 5.89 12.47 -9.86
N LEU A 211 6.52 13.64 -9.76
CA LEU A 211 5.83 14.93 -9.76
C LEU A 211 5.02 15.14 -11.05
N HIS A 212 5.60 14.79 -12.20
CA HIS A 212 4.93 14.91 -13.49
C HIS A 212 3.69 14.02 -13.59
N CYS A 213 3.78 12.76 -13.13
CA CYS A 213 2.69 11.80 -13.28
C CYS A 213 1.58 11.95 -12.23
N PHE A 214 1.94 12.16 -10.96
CA PHE A 214 1.04 11.92 -9.82
C PHE A 214 0.71 13.16 -9.00
N VAL A 215 1.36 14.30 -9.27
CA VAL A 215 1.13 15.55 -8.52
C VAL A 215 0.58 16.64 -9.44
N ARG A 216 1.26 16.91 -10.55
CA ARG A 216 0.93 18.04 -11.44
C ARG A 216 -0.33 17.83 -12.30
N ASN A 217 -0.73 16.59 -12.56
CA ASN A 217 -1.91 16.28 -13.39
C ASN A 217 -3.23 16.20 -12.60
N HIS A 218 -3.21 16.46 -11.28
CA HIS A 218 -4.38 16.45 -10.41
C HIS A 218 -4.63 17.82 -9.74
N SER A 219 -4.10 18.90 -10.34
CA SER A 219 -4.33 20.29 -9.94
C SER A 219 -5.31 20.98 -10.89
#